data_AF-A0A2H3GCW2-F1
#
_entry.id   AF-A0A2H3GCW2-F1
#
_cell.length_a   1.000
_cell.length_b   1.000
_cell.length_c   1.000
_cell.angle_alpha   90.00
_cell.angle_beta   90.00
_cell.angle_gamma   90.00
#
_symmetry.space_group_name_H-M   'P 1'
#
loop_
_entity.id
_entity.type
_entity.pdbx_description
1 polymer ?
#
loop_
_entity_poly.entity_id
_entity_poly.type
_entity_poly.pdbx_seq_one_letter_code
_entity_poly.pdbx_strand_id
1 'polypeptide(L)'
;MKRHIFDVVSVKDATFHRDQRGDLRARKVTNWKRSGQCLDKDKSPLYSEIIEGDLGGGGLYTTVNELLKIYHGILTAQLLRPETIKEMFQPHLKTDAGLDNPDEYSLSDRNATWNAVPNN
;
A
#
# COMPACT_ATOMS: atom_id res chain seq x y z
N MET A 1 5.00 14.16 3.08
CA MET A 1 5.82 12.96 3.37
C MET A 1 7.32 13.18 3.26
N LYS A 2 7.83 13.96 2.28
CA LYS A 2 9.29 14.14 2.05
C LYS A 2 10.13 14.40 3.31
N ARG A 3 9.88 15.52 4.00
CA ARG A 3 10.65 15.95 5.17
C ARG A 3 10.62 14.97 6.35
N HIS A 4 9.44 14.38 6.62
CA HIS A 4 9.18 13.67 7.87
C HIS A 4 9.26 12.14 7.77
N ILE A 5 9.31 11.61 6.55
CA ILE A 5 9.41 10.17 6.30
C ILE A 5 10.56 9.91 5.36
N PHE A 6 10.49 10.44 4.14
CA PHE A 6 11.42 10.04 3.09
C PHE A 6 12.85 10.43 3.40
N ASP A 7 13.08 11.68 3.81
CA ASP A 7 14.42 12.15 4.13
C ASP A 7 14.99 11.42 5.37
N VAL A 8 14.14 11.00 6.33
CA VAL A 8 14.54 10.26 7.54
C VAL A 8 15.03 8.85 7.21
N VAL A 9 14.30 8.11 6.38
CA VAL A 9 14.66 6.73 5.99
C VAL A 9 15.39 6.66 4.64
N SER A 10 15.89 7.80 4.15
CA SER A 10 16.64 7.91 2.89
C SER A 10 15.90 7.33 1.67
N VAL A 11 14.60 7.64 1.56
CA VAL A 11 13.77 7.33 0.41
C VAL A 11 13.90 8.38 -0.68
N LYS A 12 14.21 7.94 -1.90
CA LYS A 12 14.49 8.84 -3.04
C LYS A 12 13.49 8.70 -4.19
N ASP A 13 13.04 7.46 -4.41
CA ASP A 13 12.13 7.11 -5.50
C ASP A 13 10.70 6.92 -5.01
N ALA A 14 10.15 7.96 -4.37
CA ALA A 14 8.75 8.03 -3.98
C ALA A 14 8.14 9.40 -4.32
N THR A 15 6.94 9.42 -4.91
CA THR A 15 6.22 10.66 -5.27
C THR A 15 4.72 10.42 -5.45
N PHE A 16 3.91 11.44 -5.17
CA PHE A 16 2.52 11.49 -5.63
C PHE A 16 2.43 12.05 -7.05
N HIS A 17 3.25 13.06 -7.37
CA HIS A 17 3.30 13.71 -8.68
C HIS A 17 4.36 13.07 -9.58
N ARG A 18 4.01 11.97 -10.27
CA ARG A 18 4.92 11.28 -11.19
C ARG A 18 5.18 12.09 -12.46
N ASP A 19 4.21 12.89 -12.88
CA ASP A 19 4.31 13.84 -14.00
C ASP A 19 5.48 14.82 -13.83
N GLN A 20 5.83 15.17 -12.59
CA GLN A 20 6.94 16.05 -12.23
C GLN A 20 8.30 15.33 -12.09
N ARG A 21 8.32 13.99 -12.15
CA ARG A 21 9.52 13.15 -11.97
C ARG A 21 9.79 12.34 -13.23
N GLY A 22 10.43 12.97 -14.21
CA GLY A 22 10.73 12.36 -15.51
C GLY A 22 11.50 11.03 -15.39
N ASP A 23 12.40 10.94 -14.41
CA ASP A 23 13.16 9.73 -14.07
C ASP A 23 12.29 8.58 -13.55
N LEU A 24 11.21 8.87 -12.81
CA LEU A 24 10.25 7.88 -12.32
C LEU A 24 9.22 7.52 -13.38
N ARG A 25 8.80 8.50 -14.18
CA ARG A 25 7.86 8.27 -15.30
C ARG A 25 8.40 7.23 -16.28
N ALA A 26 9.68 7.28 -16.59
CA ALA A 26 10.34 6.33 -17.49
C ALA A 26 10.43 4.88 -16.93
N ARG A 27 10.27 4.69 -15.62
CA ARG A 27 10.43 3.40 -14.94
C ARG A 27 9.13 2.78 -14.43
N LYS A 28 7.97 3.40 -14.72
CA LYS A 28 6.67 2.91 -14.27
C LYS A 28 6.41 1.53 -14.89
N VAL A 29 6.08 0.56 -14.03
CA VAL A 29 5.65 -0.76 -14.49
C VAL A 29 4.30 -0.69 -15.19
N THR A 30 4.07 -1.62 -16.11
CA THR A 30 2.75 -1.80 -16.72
C THR A 30 1.87 -2.60 -15.77
N ASN A 31 0.66 -2.12 -15.52
CA ASN A 31 -0.35 -2.91 -14.83
C ASN A 31 -0.94 -3.94 -15.81
N TRP A 32 -1.06 -5.18 -15.35
CA TRP A 32 -1.62 -6.28 -16.12
C TRP A 32 -2.87 -6.81 -15.43
N LYS A 33 -3.92 -7.06 -16.22
CA LYS A 33 -5.15 -7.71 -15.78
C LYS A 33 -5.14 -9.16 -16.23
N ARG A 34 -5.48 -10.07 -15.33
CA ARG A 34 -5.66 -11.49 -15.67
C ARG A 34 -6.97 -11.69 -16.43
N SER A 35 -6.91 -12.39 -17.56
CA SER A 35 -8.05 -12.75 -18.40
C SER A 35 -7.97 -14.25 -18.71
N GLY A 36 -8.65 -15.06 -17.90
CA GLY A 36 -8.46 -16.52 -17.90
C GLY A 36 -7.00 -16.89 -17.61
N GLN A 37 -6.37 -17.59 -18.55
CA GLN A 37 -4.95 -17.97 -18.46
C GLN A 37 -3.99 -16.92 -19.04
N CYS A 38 -4.50 -15.82 -19.60
CA CYS A 38 -3.72 -14.77 -20.24
C CYS A 38 -3.57 -13.53 -19.35
N LEU A 39 -2.63 -12.65 -19.72
CA LEU A 39 -2.44 -11.33 -19.15
C LEU A 39 -2.68 -10.26 -20.22
N ASP A 40 -3.66 -9.40 -19.98
CA ASP A 40 -3.96 -8.24 -20.82
C ASP A 40 -3.40 -6.99 -20.17
N LYS A 41 -2.90 -6.05 -20.99
CA LYS A 41 -2.52 -4.73 -20.46
C LYS A 41 -3.76 -4.07 -19.87
N ASP A 42 -3.63 -3.55 -18.66
CA ASP A 42 -4.70 -2.77 -18.05
C ASP A 42 -4.88 -1.46 -18.83
N LYS A 43 -6.08 -1.27 -19.37
CA LYS A 43 -6.46 -0.09 -20.17
C LYS A 43 -7.28 0.92 -19.36
N SER A 44 -7.64 0.59 -18.12
CA SER A 44 -8.54 1.41 -17.30
C SER A 44 -7.89 1.68 -15.95
N PRO A 45 -6.90 2.61 -15.89
CA PRO A 45 -6.23 2.92 -14.63
C PRO A 45 -7.25 3.45 -13.60
N LEU A 46 -7.19 2.94 -12.38
CA LEU A 46 -8.06 3.36 -11.28
C LEU A 46 -7.90 4.85 -10.93
N TYR A 47 -6.69 5.38 -11.10
CA TYR A 47 -6.36 6.78 -10.90
C TYR A 47 -5.89 7.41 -12.20
N SER A 48 -6.32 8.65 -12.44
CA SER A 48 -5.80 9.47 -13.54
C SER A 48 -4.27 9.56 -13.47
N GLU A 49 -3.62 9.60 -14.62
CA GLU A 49 -2.17 9.82 -14.68
C GLU A 49 -1.77 11.23 -14.24
N ILE A 50 -2.70 12.18 -14.35
CA ILE A 50 -2.58 13.55 -13.86
C ILE A 50 -3.42 13.62 -12.58
N ILE A 51 -2.75 13.87 -11.46
CA ILE A 51 -3.39 13.94 -10.15
C ILE A 51 -3.35 15.41 -9.70
N GLU A 52 -4.52 15.97 -9.37
CA GLU A 52 -4.64 17.36 -8.92
C GLU A 52 -4.14 17.57 -7.47
N GLY A 53 -3.97 16.49 -6.69
CA GLY A 53 -3.46 16.57 -5.32
C GLY A 53 -2.98 15.24 -4.73
N ASP A 54 -2.44 15.30 -3.51
CA ASP A 54 -1.86 14.14 -2.82
C ASP A 54 -2.93 13.25 -2.19
N LEU A 55 -3.26 12.13 -2.84
CA LEU A 55 -4.21 11.14 -2.31
C LEU A 55 -3.52 10.15 -1.35
N GLY A 56 -3.65 10.37 -0.04
CA GLY A 56 -3.01 9.55 0.99
C GLY A 56 -3.41 8.07 1.01
N GLY A 57 -4.61 7.73 0.53
CA GLY A 57 -5.11 6.35 0.51
C GLY A 57 -4.57 5.44 -0.60
N GLY A 58 -3.97 6.01 -1.66
CA GLY A 58 -3.55 5.21 -2.82
C GLY A 58 -2.76 5.92 -3.93
N GLY A 59 -2.39 7.19 -3.74
CA GLY A 59 -1.73 8.00 -4.78
C GLY A 59 -0.21 7.91 -4.81
N LEU A 60 0.43 7.20 -3.87
CA LEU A 60 1.88 7.19 -3.76
C LEU A 60 2.50 6.19 -4.76
N TYR A 61 3.34 6.68 -5.66
CA TYR A 61 4.24 5.86 -6.46
C TYR A 61 5.55 5.66 -5.71
N THR A 62 6.02 4.42 -5.65
CA THR A 62 7.33 4.07 -5.08
C THR A 62 7.86 2.76 -5.67
N THR A 63 9.10 2.41 -5.36
CA THR A 63 9.63 1.07 -5.64
C THR A 63 9.53 0.18 -4.40
N VAL A 64 9.61 -1.14 -4.57
CA VAL A 64 9.62 -2.10 -3.45
C VAL A 64 10.74 -1.79 -2.47
N ASN A 65 11.96 -1.54 -2.97
CA ASN A 65 13.10 -1.24 -2.11
C ASN A 65 12.89 0.02 -1.27
N GLU A 66 12.28 1.07 -1.84
CA GLU A 66 11.96 2.29 -1.11
C GLU A 66 10.84 2.08 -0.09
N LEU A 67 9.81 1.29 -0.43
CA LEU A 67 8.75 0.94 0.49
C LEU A 67 9.28 0.15 1.70
N LEU A 68 10.20 -0.80 1.48
CA LEU A 68 10.82 -1.58 2.55
C LEU A 68 11.63 -0.71 3.51
N LYS A 69 12.25 0.39 3.06
CA LYS A 69 12.91 1.33 3.98
C LYS A 69 11.92 2.01 4.91
N ILE A 70 10.72 2.34 4.42
CA ILE A 70 9.65 2.92 5.25
C ILE A 70 9.22 1.90 6.31
N TYR A 71 8.95 0.65 5.91
CA TYR A 71 8.59 -0.42 6.84
C TYR A 71 9.69 -0.68 7.87
N HIS A 72 10.94 -0.76 7.42
CA HIS A 72 12.08 -0.88 8.32
C HIS A 72 12.14 0.28 9.32
N GLY A 73 11.98 1.53 8.87
CA GLY A 73 11.96 2.70 9.75
C GLY A 73 10.83 2.70 10.79
N ILE A 74 9.67 2.09 10.48
CA ILE A 74 8.59 1.84 11.45
C ILE A 74 9.04 0.78 12.46
N LEU A 75 9.50 -0.37 11.97
CA LEU A 75 9.91 -1.52 12.80
C LEU A 75 11.07 -1.21 13.74
N THR A 76 11.96 -0.29 13.35
CA THR A 76 13.10 0.14 14.16
C THR A 76 12.87 1.47 14.89
N ALA A 77 11.63 1.96 14.95
CA ALA A 77 11.26 3.22 15.63
C ALA A 77 12.10 4.45 15.20
N GLN A 78 12.49 4.52 13.94
CA GLN A 78 13.20 5.69 13.37
C GLN A 78 12.24 6.82 13.01
N LEU A 79 11.01 6.49 12.64
CA LEU A 79 10.01 7.46 12.16
C LEU A 79 9.15 8.06 13.26
N LEU A 80 8.88 7.28 14.32
CA LEU A 80 8.03 7.66 15.43
C LEU A 80 8.66 7.16 16.73
N ARG A 81 8.28 7.76 17.86
CA ARG A 81 8.72 7.30 19.18
C ARG A 81 8.31 5.84 19.41
N PRO A 82 9.11 5.04 20.13
CA PRO A 82 8.80 3.62 20.38
C PRO A 82 7.41 3.39 20.97
N GLU A 83 6.93 4.28 21.85
CA GLU A 83 5.61 4.16 22.48
C GLU A 83 4.49 4.34 21.44
N THR A 84 4.69 5.25 20.48
CA THR A 84 3.75 5.46 19.37
C THR A 84 3.76 4.29 18.40
N ILE A 85 4.94 3.72 18.12
CA ILE A 85 5.02 2.48 17.33
C ILE A 85 4.25 1.35 18.03
N LYS A 86 4.47 1.14 19.33
CA LYS A 86 3.76 0.11 20.10
C LYS A 86 2.24 0.29 20.02
N GLU A 87 1.77 1.53 20.11
CA GLU A 87 0.35 1.88 20.01
C GLU A 87 -0.22 1.51 18.64
N MET A 88 0.47 1.80 17.53
CA MET A 88 0.02 1.47 16.17
C MET A 88 -0.29 -0.02 15.95
N PHE A 89 0.36 -0.91 16.73
CA PHE A 89 0.19 -2.35 16.67
C PHE A 89 -0.75 -2.88 17.76
N GLN A 90 -1.59 -2.03 18.36
CA GLN A 90 -2.69 -2.45 19.22
C GLN A 90 -4.01 -2.56 18.42
N PRO A 91 -4.97 -3.39 18.86
CA PRO A 91 -6.34 -3.32 18.37
C PRO A 91 -6.95 -1.95 18.67
N HIS A 92 -7.32 -1.20 17.64
CA HIS A 92 -7.95 0.12 17.78
C HIS A 92 -9.48 0.12 17.61
N LEU A 93 -10.06 -0.99 17.16
CA LEU A 93 -11.50 -1.19 17.09
C LEU A 93 -11.96 -1.91 18.36
N LYS A 94 -13.03 -1.40 19.00
CA LYS A 94 -13.61 -2.00 20.21
C LYS A 94 -14.39 -3.28 19.91
N THR A 95 -14.92 -3.36 18.70
CA THR A 95 -15.72 -4.45 18.14
C THR A 95 -15.45 -4.46 16.65
N ASP A 96 -15.26 -5.62 16.05
CA ASP A 96 -15.12 -5.76 14.61
C ASP A 96 -16.50 -5.92 13.97
N ALA A 97 -17.37 -4.90 14.12
CA ALA A 97 -18.72 -4.93 13.58
C ALA A 97 -18.66 -5.20 12.07
N GLY A 98 -19.16 -6.35 11.66
CA GLY A 98 -19.06 -6.85 10.29
C GLY A 98 -18.07 -8.00 10.10
N LEU A 99 -17.09 -8.24 10.97
CA LEU A 99 -16.22 -9.44 10.92
C LEU A 99 -16.71 -10.54 11.89
N ASP A 100 -17.90 -10.36 12.47
CA ASP A 100 -18.47 -11.29 13.46
C ASP A 100 -18.91 -12.62 12.82
N ASN A 101 -19.24 -12.60 11.53
CA ASN A 101 -19.69 -13.78 10.79
C ASN A 101 -18.93 -13.93 9.46
N PRO A 102 -17.83 -14.71 9.43
CA PRO A 102 -17.04 -14.91 8.22
C PRO A 102 -17.89 -15.43 7.04
N ASP A 103 -18.94 -16.21 7.30
CA ASP A 103 -19.77 -16.84 6.26
C ASP A 103 -20.61 -15.84 5.44
N GLU A 104 -20.75 -14.59 5.89
CA GLU A 104 -21.41 -13.53 5.13
C GLU A 104 -20.51 -12.95 4.01
N TYR A 105 -19.23 -13.32 4.00
CA TYR A 105 -18.23 -12.81 3.06
C TYR A 105 -17.93 -13.80 1.93
N SER A 106 -17.56 -13.24 0.77
CA SER A 106 -17.06 -14.04 -0.34
C SER A 106 -15.85 -14.87 0.09
N LEU A 107 -15.59 -16.00 -0.57
CA LEU A 107 -14.43 -16.84 -0.23
C LEU A 107 -13.10 -16.07 -0.38
N SER A 108 -13.00 -15.15 -1.35
CA SER A 108 -11.81 -14.31 -1.51
C SER A 108 -11.62 -13.35 -0.33
N ASP A 109 -12.70 -12.72 0.14
CA ASP A 109 -12.62 -11.77 1.25
C ASP A 109 -12.34 -12.51 2.56
N ARG A 110 -12.92 -13.71 2.73
CA ARG A 110 -12.61 -14.60 3.86
C ARG A 110 -11.13 -14.96 3.92
N ASN A 111 -10.57 -15.40 2.79
CA ASN A 111 -9.15 -15.77 2.72
C ASN A 111 -8.24 -14.57 2.97
N ALA A 112 -8.57 -13.39 2.44
CA ALA A 112 -7.79 -12.19 2.62
C ALA A 112 -7.82 -11.65 4.06
N THR A 113 -8.96 -11.80 4.74
CA THR A 113 -9.19 -11.17 6.05
C THR A 113 -8.82 -12.09 7.21
N TRP A 114 -9.16 -13.39 7.14
CA TRP A 114 -8.89 -14.35 8.23
C TRP A 114 -7.71 -15.26 7.96
N ASN A 115 -7.01 -15.13 6.82
CA ASN A 115 -6.02 -16.12 6.36
C ASN A 115 -6.56 -17.54 6.48
N ALA A 116 -7.85 -17.72 6.17
CA ALA A 116 -8.51 -19.02 6.27
C ALA A 116 -7.80 -19.97 5.30
N VAL A 117 -6.92 -20.81 5.83
CA VAL A 117 -6.37 -21.95 5.10
C VAL A 117 -7.58 -22.83 4.77
N PRO A 118 -7.77 -23.28 3.52
CA PRO A 118 -8.87 -24.17 3.20
C PRO A 118 -8.84 -25.38 4.14
N ASN A 119 -9.94 -25.62 4.85
CA ASN A 119 -10.17 -26.90 5.48
C ASN A 119 -10.45 -27.88 4.34
N ASN A 120 -9.54 -28.84 4.14
CA ASN A 120 -9.75 -29.95 3.20
C ASN A 120 -11.02 -30.72 3.54
#